data_AF-A0A0V1GZI7-F1
#
_entry.id   AF-A0A0V1GZI7-F1
#
_cell.length_a   1.000
_cell.length_b   1.000
_cell.length_c   1.000
_cell.angle_alpha   90.00
_cell.angle_beta   90.00
_cell.angle_gamma   90.00
#
_symmetry.space_group_name_H-M   'P 1'
#
loop_
_entity.id
_entity.type
_entity.pdbx_description
1 polymer ?
#
loop_
_entity_poly.entity_id
_entity_poly.type
_entity_poly.pdbx_seq_one_letter_code
_entity_poly.pdbx_strand_id
1 'polypeptide(L)'
;MFHEHLSIDESMVPYYGHHTSKMYIRGPSSSDGYPYLMNLYGGIDEKTKEPLGMRIKMISNIPTPEKHQLFFDNFFTSVKVVKTAAKNIRTTGTIRTARVRDVPLLSSDIMEKKDIGFMDSKWMVKCLYADGRIAAL
;
A
#
# COMPACT_ATOMS: atom_id res chain seq x y z
N MET A 1 -8.17 -23.33 -4.59
CA MET A 1 -8.64 -22.29 -5.52
C MET A 1 -7.49 -21.31 -5.74
N PHE A 2 -7.09 -21.04 -6.99
CA PHE A 2 -5.96 -20.16 -7.32
C PHE A 2 -6.49 -18.80 -7.80
N HIS A 3 -5.92 -17.69 -7.31
CA HIS A 3 -6.23 -16.32 -7.75
C HIS A 3 -4.93 -15.61 -8.11
N GLU A 4 -4.83 -15.06 -9.31
CA GLU A 4 -3.64 -14.34 -9.75
C GLU A 4 -3.48 -13.00 -9.01
N HIS A 5 -4.58 -12.27 -8.83
CA HIS A 5 -4.58 -10.95 -8.21
C HIS A 5 -4.95 -11.04 -6.74
N LEU A 6 -4.10 -10.50 -5.86
CA LEU A 6 -4.35 -10.43 -4.42
C LEU A 6 -4.21 -8.98 -3.95
N SER A 7 -5.08 -8.54 -3.05
CA SER A 7 -5.03 -7.21 -2.44
C SER A 7 -4.70 -7.29 -0.96
N ILE A 8 -3.86 -6.37 -0.49
CA ILE A 8 -3.57 -6.17 0.93
C ILE A 8 -4.19 -4.86 1.37
N ASP A 9 -5.11 -4.96 2.31
CA ASP A 9 -5.87 -3.84 2.82
C ASP A 9 -6.20 -4.04 4.31
N GLU A 10 -6.68 -2.99 4.96
CA GLU A 10 -7.18 -3.02 6.32
C GLU A 10 -8.70 -3.14 6.34
N SER A 11 -9.22 -3.91 7.30
CA SER A 11 -10.66 -4.02 7.53
C SER A 11 -10.94 -3.99 9.02
N MET A 12 -12.14 -3.50 9.38
CA MET A 12 -12.58 -3.38 10.75
C MET A 12 -13.73 -4.33 11.04
N VAL A 13 -13.62 -5.02 12.17
CA VAL A 13 -14.74 -5.75 12.76
C VAL A 13 -15.44 -4.83 13.77
N PRO A 14 -16.75 -4.56 13.62
CA PRO A 14 -17.49 -3.76 14.60
C PRO A 14 -17.39 -4.39 16.00
N TYR A 15 -16.95 -3.60 16.97
CA TYR A 15 -16.81 -4.05 18.36
C TYR A 15 -17.35 -3.00 19.33
N TYR A 16 -18.27 -3.42 20.20
CA TYR A 16 -18.89 -2.60 21.23
C TYR A 16 -18.39 -3.07 22.60
N GLY A 17 -17.72 -2.20 23.34
CA GLY A 17 -17.07 -2.53 24.61
C GLY A 17 -15.87 -1.63 24.89
N HIS A 18 -15.41 -1.64 26.15
CA HIS A 18 -14.27 -0.87 26.62
C HIS A 18 -13.00 -1.73 26.51
N HIS A 19 -12.41 -1.75 25.31
CA HIS A 19 -11.12 -2.40 25.08
C HIS A 19 -10.08 -1.35 24.64
N THR A 20 -8.87 -1.42 25.19
CA THR A 20 -7.81 -0.42 24.98
C THR A 20 -7.29 -0.41 23.55
N SER A 21 -7.26 -1.56 22.85
CA SER A 21 -6.85 -1.65 21.44
C SER A 21 -7.98 -1.36 20.44
N LYS A 22 -9.15 -0.85 20.89
CA LYS A 22 -10.24 -0.49 19.99
C LYS A 22 -9.82 0.71 19.14
N MET A 23 -9.82 0.54 17.82
CA MET A 23 -9.60 1.62 16.87
C MET A 23 -10.92 2.03 16.21
N TYR A 24 -10.92 3.20 15.56
CA TYR A 24 -11.95 3.61 14.62
C TYR A 24 -11.29 3.80 13.26
N ILE A 25 -11.68 3.00 12.27
CA ILE A 25 -11.23 3.11 10.88
C ILE A 25 -12.49 3.09 10.01
N ARG A 26 -12.52 3.92 8.95
CA ARG A 26 -13.65 4.01 8.03
C ARG A 26 -13.45 3.06 6.84
N GLY A 27 -14.44 2.20 6.59
CA GLY A 27 -14.58 1.43 5.35
C GLY A 27 -14.21 -0.06 5.47
N PRO A 28 -14.91 -0.96 4.76
CA PRO A 28 -14.49 -2.35 4.53
C PRO A 28 -13.93 -2.57 3.11
N SER A 29 -13.14 -3.64 2.92
CA SER A 29 -12.51 -4.01 1.64
C SER A 29 -12.62 -5.51 1.32
N SER A 30 -13.29 -5.84 0.21
CA SER A 30 -12.83 -6.71 -0.89
C SER A 30 -14.01 -7.00 -1.85
N SER A 31 -13.73 -7.25 -3.14
CA SER A 31 -14.74 -7.52 -4.17
C SER A 31 -15.33 -8.93 -4.11
N ASP A 32 -14.58 -9.88 -3.54
CA ASP A 32 -14.91 -11.32 -3.55
C ASP A 32 -15.15 -11.85 -2.12
N GLY A 33 -14.82 -11.06 -1.08
CA GLY A 33 -15.17 -11.28 0.32
C GLY A 33 -14.26 -12.24 1.12
N TYR A 34 -13.35 -12.99 0.48
CA TYR A 34 -12.59 -14.05 1.16
C TYR A 34 -11.18 -13.63 1.58
N PRO A 35 -10.87 -13.59 2.89
CA PRO A 35 -9.51 -13.35 3.36
C PRO A 35 -8.64 -14.59 3.19
N TYR A 36 -7.53 -14.47 2.44
CA TYR A 36 -6.51 -15.50 2.34
C TYR A 36 -5.65 -15.59 3.62
N LEU A 37 -5.36 -14.43 4.20
CA LEU A 37 -4.57 -14.31 5.40
C LEU A 37 -5.04 -13.06 6.16
N MET A 38 -5.24 -13.20 7.47
CA MET A 38 -5.66 -12.11 8.33
C MET A 38 -4.73 -12.01 9.53
N ASN A 39 -4.23 -10.81 9.80
CA ASN A 39 -3.45 -10.52 11.01
C ASN A 39 -4.24 -9.50 11.81
N LEU A 40 -4.51 -9.81 13.08
CA LEU A 40 -5.16 -8.87 13.98
C LEU A 40 -4.18 -7.77 14.39
N TYR A 41 -4.65 -6.52 14.32
CA TYR A 41 -3.89 -5.40 14.84
C TYR A 41 -4.04 -5.34 16.37
N GLY A 42 -2.91 -5.41 17.08
CA GLY A 42 -2.87 -5.47 18.55
C GLY A 42 -2.87 -4.12 19.27
N GLY A 43 -2.79 -3.00 18.56
CA GLY A 43 -2.58 -1.68 19.18
C GLY A 43 -1.10 -1.26 19.21
N ILE A 44 -0.72 -0.54 20.27
CA ILE A 44 0.65 -0.06 20.48
C ILE A 44 1.56 -1.25 20.75
N ASP A 45 2.44 -1.56 19.80
CA ASP A 45 3.53 -2.51 19.97
C ASP A 45 4.85 -1.73 20.04
N GLU A 46 5.34 -1.49 21.26
CA GLU A 46 6.46 -0.59 21.56
C GLU A 46 7.82 -1.06 21.00
N LYS A 47 7.93 -2.30 20.49
CA LYS A 47 9.23 -2.97 20.34
C LYS A 47 9.92 -2.86 18.98
N THR A 48 9.44 -2.02 18.07
CA THR A 48 9.77 -2.20 16.64
C THR A 48 9.94 -0.88 15.91
N LYS A 49 11.13 -0.68 15.31
CA LYS A 49 11.54 0.56 14.64
C LYS A 49 10.85 0.83 13.30
N GLU A 50 10.26 -0.19 12.66
CA GLU A 50 9.62 -0.03 11.35
C GLU A 50 8.16 0.43 11.47
N PRO A 51 7.65 1.32 10.60
CA PRO A 51 6.25 1.75 10.60
C PRO A 51 5.28 0.58 10.39
N LEU A 52 4.08 0.65 10.96
CA LEU A 52 3.08 -0.44 10.90
C LEU A 52 2.76 -0.90 9.47
N GLY A 53 2.48 0.04 8.56
CA GLY A 53 2.17 -0.28 7.15
C GLY A 53 3.32 -0.95 6.39
N MET A 54 4.55 -0.90 6.93
CA MET A 54 5.72 -1.55 6.33
C MET A 54 5.87 -3.01 6.75
N ARG A 55 5.16 -3.44 7.81
CA ARG A 55 5.30 -4.77 8.42
C ARG A 55 4.39 -5.78 7.77
N ILE A 56 4.57 -5.98 6.48
CA ILE A 56 3.73 -6.91 5.71
C ILE A 56 4.31 -8.32 5.83
N LYS A 57 4.12 -8.95 7.00
CA LYS A 57 4.47 -10.36 7.26
C LYS A 57 3.66 -11.34 6.39
N MET A 58 2.60 -10.85 5.74
CA MET A 58 1.71 -11.69 4.94
C MET A 58 2.35 -12.18 3.64
N ILE A 59 3.29 -11.41 3.06
CA ILE A 59 3.90 -11.73 1.76
C ILE A 59 4.68 -13.04 1.82
N SER A 60 5.33 -13.36 2.96
CA SER A 60 6.12 -14.58 3.11
C SER A 60 5.29 -15.87 3.16
N ASN A 61 3.98 -15.76 3.39
CA ASN A 61 3.09 -16.93 3.51
C ASN A 61 2.32 -17.22 2.22
N ILE A 62 2.57 -16.47 1.13
CA ILE A 62 1.93 -16.67 -0.16
C ILE A 62 2.59 -17.87 -0.86
N PRO A 63 1.86 -18.95 -1.15
CA PRO A 63 2.40 -20.05 -1.94
C PRO A 63 2.62 -19.60 -3.38
N THR A 64 3.73 -19.97 -4.00
CA THR A 64 4.07 -19.64 -5.41
C THR A 64 3.96 -18.13 -5.73
N PRO A 65 4.70 -17.25 -5.03
CA PRO A 65 4.60 -15.80 -5.18
C PRO A 65 4.79 -15.30 -6.62
N GLU A 66 5.57 -16.02 -7.44
CA GLU A 66 5.82 -15.72 -8.85
C GLU A 66 4.55 -15.75 -9.72
N LYS A 67 3.51 -16.50 -9.31
CA LYS A 67 2.24 -16.60 -10.03
C LYS A 67 1.23 -15.55 -9.61
N HIS A 68 1.55 -14.74 -8.61
CA HIS A 68 0.64 -13.76 -8.04
C HIS A 68 1.06 -12.32 -8.37
N GLN A 69 0.10 -11.42 -8.34
CA GLN A 69 0.31 -9.98 -8.38
C GLN A 69 -0.38 -9.35 -7.17
N LEU A 70 0.38 -8.60 -6.37
CA LEU A 70 -0.10 -7.92 -5.18
C LEU A 70 -0.47 -6.47 -5.48
N PHE A 71 -1.62 -6.07 -4.95
CA PHE A 71 -2.08 -4.70 -4.89
C PHE A 71 -2.04 -4.21 -3.44
N PHE A 72 -1.41 -3.07 -3.20
CA PHE A 72 -1.33 -2.45 -1.88
C PHE A 72 -2.09 -1.13 -1.86
N ASP A 73 -2.81 -0.88 -0.76
CA ASP A 73 -3.26 0.47 -0.44
C ASP A 73 -2.08 1.39 -0.06
N ASN A 74 -2.31 2.70 -0.16
CA ASN A 74 -1.45 3.78 0.29
C ASN A 74 -0.89 3.60 1.70
N PHE A 75 -1.63 2.97 2.62
CA PHE A 75 -1.13 2.71 3.96
C PHE A 75 0.09 1.78 3.95
N PHE A 76 0.00 0.69 3.20
CA PHE A 76 0.99 -0.39 3.12
C PHE A 76 2.14 -0.13 2.14
N THR A 77 1.95 0.82 1.22
CA THR A 77 2.93 1.06 0.17
C THR A 77 4.05 2.03 0.59
N SER A 78 5.29 1.64 0.32
CA SER A 78 6.48 2.49 0.36
C SER A 78 7.53 1.97 -0.64
N VAL A 79 8.47 2.83 -1.03
CA VAL A 79 9.52 2.47 -2.00
C VAL A 79 10.33 1.24 -1.53
N LYS A 80 10.64 1.12 -0.24
CA LYS A 80 11.38 -0.04 0.29
C LYS A 80 10.53 -1.32 0.33
N VAL A 81 9.22 -1.24 0.59
CA VAL A 81 8.31 -2.40 0.50
C VAL A 81 8.23 -2.90 -0.93
N VAL A 82 7.96 -1.99 -1.89
CA VAL A 82 7.89 -2.34 -3.33
C VAL A 82 9.20 -2.95 -3.80
N LYS A 83 10.36 -2.36 -3.47
CA LYS A 83 11.68 -2.91 -3.80
C LYS A 83 11.94 -4.30 -3.21
N THR A 84 11.43 -4.57 -2.01
CA THR A 84 11.64 -5.85 -1.33
C THR A 84 10.71 -6.92 -1.91
N ALA A 85 9.44 -6.58 -2.11
CA ALA A 85 8.43 -7.48 -2.65
C ALA A 85 8.66 -7.80 -4.14
N ALA A 86 9.05 -6.80 -4.94
CA ALA A 86 9.36 -6.94 -6.37
C ALA A 86 10.48 -7.96 -6.67
N LYS A 87 11.26 -8.39 -5.68
CA LYS A 87 12.25 -9.48 -5.86
C LYS A 87 11.60 -10.84 -6.10
N ASN A 88 10.43 -11.07 -5.51
CA ASN A 88 9.80 -12.40 -5.48
C ASN A 88 8.37 -12.39 -6.03
N ILE A 89 7.68 -11.25 -6.02
CA ILE A 89 6.28 -11.12 -6.42
C ILE A 89 6.04 -9.82 -7.17
N ARG A 90 5.17 -9.85 -8.20
CA ARG A 90 4.76 -8.63 -8.91
C ARG A 90 3.94 -7.78 -7.95
N THR A 91 4.28 -6.50 -7.81
CA THR A 91 3.58 -5.61 -6.89
C THR A 91 3.20 -4.29 -7.54
N THR A 92 2.06 -3.76 -7.12
CA THR A 92 1.52 -2.48 -7.56
C THR A 92 0.87 -1.83 -6.36
N GLY A 93 1.04 -0.54 -6.17
CA GLY A 93 0.44 0.14 -5.03
C GLY A 93 0.48 1.63 -5.24
N THR A 94 -0.42 2.34 -4.58
CA THR A 94 -0.38 3.80 -4.58
C THR A 94 0.54 4.27 -3.46
N ILE A 95 1.37 5.27 -3.72
CA ILE A 95 2.30 5.83 -2.73
C ILE A 95 1.87 7.27 -2.44
N ARG A 96 1.77 7.62 -1.16
CA ARG A 96 1.62 9.03 -0.75
C ARG A 96 2.86 9.83 -1.15
N THR A 97 2.67 10.96 -1.81
CA THR A 97 3.75 11.85 -2.32
C THR A 97 4.81 12.17 -1.26
N ALA A 98 4.40 12.38 0.00
CA ALA A 98 5.31 12.65 1.12
C ALA A 98 6.33 11.53 1.43
N ARG A 99 6.10 10.31 0.92
CA ARG A 99 6.95 9.11 1.09
C ARG A 99 7.92 8.89 -0.08
N VAL A 100 7.89 9.75 -1.10
CA VAL A 100 8.69 9.61 -2.34
C VAL A 100 9.81 10.65 -2.45
N ARG A 101 10.16 11.31 -1.33
CA ARG A 101 11.13 12.43 -1.29
C ARG A 101 12.52 12.09 -1.83
N ASP A 102 12.94 10.84 -1.69
CA ASP A 102 14.28 10.39 -2.12
C ASP A 102 14.32 9.97 -3.61
N VAL A 103 13.20 10.03 -4.32
CA VAL A 103 13.14 9.75 -5.76
C VAL A 103 13.17 11.08 -6.50
N PRO A 104 14.01 11.24 -7.53
CA PRO A 104 14.15 12.48 -8.28
C PRO A 104 12.96 12.68 -9.25
N LEU A 105 11.75 12.76 -8.71
CA LEU A 105 10.52 13.11 -9.41
C LEU A 105 10.43 14.63 -9.59
N LEU A 106 9.66 15.06 -10.58
CA LEU A 106 9.28 16.46 -10.73
C LEU A 106 8.56 16.97 -9.48
N SER A 107 8.87 18.19 -9.07
CA SER A 107 8.19 18.87 -7.96
C SER A 107 6.75 19.21 -8.33
N SER A 108 5.92 19.46 -7.32
CA SER A 108 4.53 19.88 -7.51
C SER A 108 4.39 21.08 -8.42
N ASP A 109 5.23 22.08 -8.22
CA ASP A 109 5.15 23.36 -8.92
C ASP A 109 5.47 23.24 -10.41
N ILE A 110 6.26 22.23 -10.79
CA ILE A 110 6.57 21.92 -12.19
C ILE A 110 5.46 21.06 -12.78
N MET A 111 4.94 20.10 -12.01
CA MET A 111 3.85 19.21 -12.43
C MET A 111 2.55 19.98 -12.68
N GLU A 112 2.24 21.00 -11.87
CA GLU A 112 1.05 21.85 -12.05
C GLU A 112 1.06 22.67 -13.34
N LYS A 113 2.25 22.93 -13.89
CA LYS A 113 2.41 23.66 -15.16
C LYS A 113 2.34 22.75 -16.38
N LYS A 114 2.23 21.43 -16.18
CA LYS A 114 2.10 20.45 -17.25
C LYS A 114 0.63 20.23 -17.60
N ASP A 115 0.41 19.67 -18.78
CA ASP A 115 -0.93 19.27 -19.20
C ASP A 115 -1.53 18.22 -18.25
N ILE A 116 -2.84 18.27 -18.09
CA ILE A 116 -3.59 17.27 -17.34
C ILE A 116 -3.33 15.89 -17.95
N GLY A 117 -3.06 14.89 -17.10
CA GLY A 117 -2.68 13.55 -17.54
C GLY A 117 -1.18 13.38 -17.82
N PHE A 118 -0.36 14.43 -17.61
CA PHE A 118 1.09 14.30 -17.67
C PHE A 118 1.61 13.35 -16.59
N MET A 119 2.50 12.45 -17.00
CA MET A 119 3.07 11.42 -16.14
C MET A 119 4.60 11.52 -16.14
N ASP A 120 5.18 11.77 -14.97
CA ASP A 120 6.61 11.62 -14.75
C ASP A 120 6.93 10.20 -14.29
N SER A 121 7.88 9.55 -14.94
CA SER A 121 8.26 8.17 -14.63
C SER A 121 9.74 8.13 -14.29
N LYS A 122 10.04 7.76 -13.05
CA LYS A 122 11.42 7.64 -12.55
C LYS A 122 11.55 6.33 -11.78
N TRP A 123 12.50 5.50 -12.20
CA TRP A 123 12.76 4.20 -11.59
C TRP A 123 11.50 3.30 -11.68
N MET A 124 11.05 2.73 -10.57
CA MET A 124 9.81 1.95 -10.48
C MET A 124 8.61 2.79 -10.02
N VAL A 125 8.76 4.11 -9.87
CA VAL A 125 7.70 5.00 -9.38
C VAL A 125 7.21 5.89 -10.52
N LYS A 126 5.90 6.00 -10.65
CA LYS A 126 5.23 6.89 -11.59
C LYS A 126 4.47 7.96 -10.82
N CYS A 127 4.51 9.19 -11.30
CA CYS A 127 3.86 10.32 -10.69
C CYS A 127 2.89 10.91 -11.72
N LEU A 128 1.59 10.87 -11.43
CA LEU A 128 0.53 11.35 -12.31
C LEU A 128 0.01 12.69 -11.81
N TYR A 129 -0.08 13.66 -12.72
CA TYR A 129 -0.82 14.90 -12.51
C TYR A 129 -2.23 14.79 -13.11
N ALA A 130 -3.25 14.89 -12.27
CA ALA A 130 -4.64 14.86 -12.69
C ALA A 130 -5.49 15.73 -11.75
N ASP A 131 -6.40 16.53 -12.30
CA ASP A 131 -7.37 17.35 -11.54
C ASP A 131 -6.74 18.22 -10.44
N GLY A 132 -5.59 18.83 -10.72
CA GLY A 132 -4.87 19.66 -9.74
C GLY A 132 -4.25 18.86 -8.58
N ARG A 133 -4.17 17.53 -8.69
CA ARG A 133 -3.61 16.63 -7.69
C ARG A 133 -2.49 15.79 -8.27
N ILE A 134 -1.57 15.42 -7.38
CA ILE A 134 -0.42 14.58 -7.69
C ILE A 134 -0.59 13.26 -6.96
N ALA A 135 -0.60 12.16 -7.72
CA ALA A 135 -0.62 10.81 -7.20
C ALA A 135 0.68 10.09 -7.58
N ALA A 136 1.30 9.37 -6.63
CA ALA A 136 2.39 8.47 -6.95
C ALA A 136 1.89 7.02 -6.97
N LEU A 137 2.42 6.26 -7.93
CA LEU A 137 2.06 4.91 -8.33
C LEU A 137 3.33 4.05 -8.42
#